data_AF-A0A2P7QSE3-F1
#
_entry.id   AF-A0A2P7QSE3-F1
#
_cell.length_a   1.000
_cell.length_b   1.000
_cell.length_c   1.000
_cell.angle_alpha   90.00
_cell.angle_beta   90.00
_cell.angle_gamma   90.00
#
_symmetry.space_group_name_H-M   'P 1'
#
loop_
_entity.id
_entity.type
_entity.pdbx_description
1 polymer ?
#
loop_
_entity_poly.entity_id
_entity_poly.type
_entity_poly.pdbx_seq_one_letter_code
_entity_poly.pdbx_strand_id
1 'polypeptide(L)'
;MRSSLSLSAALLVFVAPAASAVPVTLAESPPSLVEQAAAAYGVYDINRAEALYRRASNDPQASPPDRGIARREWARIIWLVDGDAAAARKILEAGIAEDPDPCPAALLYARMPGGGGKSGSARIDALAVQCLAIEPGISVERVRARMLEAAAAPSPDPLLREANGRWDALPLDAQSGPAGSRLLLALGLLSHDAERALAGWRSYFGLDAGEGAPQGLRSLTPDAVGTFERGLAPDAPSSDRLALAILLMRAGFAEELRRFTAGALEGIATDDAERRTIDAYLALRTAIDAEVLAHDRRYARHGAVDEDAYEERLRRILAEAVASLGRAGKVDGAGEDPWPALRRHFNLFGTIGKSNGVSSLHLGHVVVDEQMSVTQDGRSGTLRFLAIDLMAQNGFSGWLADGAGGPGGWAVDGTTIIQVRPRFMATVETSLAVARPGAARDRALREIETKRRSDRAIARNEPISYLPGVRDRLRLQGIDDIVASVRTAGISEAGFAPAFRKAYAEATFGSAIVAHEGRHALDQIEFPGGRALPNEELEYRAKLSEIAFSVSPRLALSSIYSPLFGGSTGHGVANRRLAADLARWIAANGDQVAGYDPQRTPLEQLDRLTNDQLRAIVRALDSAVRAGAPVS
;
A
#
# COMPACT_ATOMS: atom_id res chain seq x y z
N MET A 1 -43.84 10.84 -71.52
CA MET A 1 -43.98 9.48 -72.08
C MET A 1 -43.19 8.56 -71.15
N ARG A 2 -43.81 7.83 -70.23
CA ARG A 2 -44.53 6.56 -70.44
C ARG A 2 -43.68 5.51 -71.15
N SER A 3 -43.45 4.43 -70.40
CA SER A 3 -43.51 3.03 -70.83
C SER A 3 -42.33 2.56 -71.69
N SER A 4 -41.88 1.30 -71.62
CA SER A 4 -42.62 0.10 -71.24
C SER A 4 -41.70 -1.12 -71.18
N LEU A 5 -42.06 -2.05 -70.28
CA LEU A 5 -42.18 -3.52 -70.49
C LEU A 5 -40.86 -4.31 -70.70
N SER A 6 -40.68 -5.53 -70.20
CA SER A 6 -41.60 -6.68 -70.10
C SER A 6 -41.01 -7.72 -69.10
N LEU A 7 -41.79 -8.38 -68.23
CA LEU A 7 -42.27 -9.80 -68.31
C LEU A 7 -41.16 -10.80 -68.73
N SER A 8 -40.91 -11.97 -68.10
CA SER A 8 -41.75 -12.91 -67.33
C SER A 8 -40.89 -14.08 -66.78
N ALA A 9 -41.51 -14.87 -65.87
CA ALA A 9 -41.37 -16.34 -65.68
C ALA A 9 -40.63 -16.89 -64.44
N ALA A 10 -41.43 -17.13 -63.39
CA ALA A 10 -41.62 -18.36 -62.59
C ALA A 10 -40.46 -19.34 -62.27
N LEU A 11 -40.22 -19.56 -60.98
CA LEU A 11 -40.27 -20.89 -60.34
C LEU A 11 -40.40 -20.75 -58.80
N LEU A 12 -41.49 -21.27 -58.23
CA LEU A 12 -41.74 -21.32 -56.79
C LEU A 12 -41.09 -22.60 -56.21
N VAL A 13 -40.04 -22.44 -55.41
CA VAL A 13 -39.52 -23.47 -54.50
C VAL A 13 -39.74 -22.96 -53.09
N PHE A 14 -40.47 -23.71 -52.28
CA PHE A 14 -40.61 -23.48 -50.85
C PHE A 14 -39.26 -23.70 -50.16
N VAL A 15 -38.63 -22.60 -49.70
CA VAL A 15 -37.53 -22.63 -48.73
C VAL A 15 -38.06 -21.99 -47.45
N ALA A 16 -37.98 -22.74 -46.33
CA ALA A 16 -38.35 -22.25 -45.01
C ALA A 16 -37.54 -20.99 -44.64
N PRO A 17 -38.13 -20.01 -43.95
CA PRO A 17 -37.39 -18.83 -43.51
C PRO A 17 -36.37 -19.25 -42.45
N ALA A 18 -35.09 -19.18 -42.80
CA ALA A 18 -34.03 -19.07 -41.81
C ALA A 18 -34.28 -17.77 -41.04
N ALA A 19 -34.59 -17.89 -39.75
CA ALA A 19 -34.64 -16.76 -38.85
C ALA A 19 -33.21 -16.18 -38.76
N SER A 20 -32.98 -15.09 -39.47
CA SER A 20 -31.79 -14.26 -39.30
C SER A 20 -31.82 -13.71 -37.87
N ALA A 21 -31.11 -14.37 -36.97
CA ALA A 21 -30.79 -13.81 -35.67
C ALA A 21 -29.95 -12.56 -35.92
N VAL A 22 -30.59 -11.40 -35.83
CA VAL A 22 -29.90 -10.11 -35.79
C VAL A 22 -28.92 -10.19 -34.63
N PRO A 23 -27.60 -10.03 -34.85
CA PRO A 23 -26.67 -9.96 -33.74
C PRO A 23 -27.05 -8.74 -32.91
N VAL A 24 -27.58 -9.00 -31.71
CA VAL A 24 -27.72 -7.97 -30.68
C VAL A 24 -26.30 -7.60 -30.28
N THR A 25 -25.72 -6.63 -30.98
CA THR A 25 -24.62 -5.85 -30.45
C THR A 25 -25.17 -5.15 -29.22
N LEU A 26 -24.88 -5.71 -28.05
CA LEU A 26 -25.04 -5.00 -26.78
C LEU A 26 -24.13 -3.78 -26.88
N ALA A 27 -24.70 -2.62 -27.24
CA ALA A 27 -23.97 -1.37 -27.20
C ALA A 27 -23.50 -1.18 -25.76
N GLU A 28 -22.19 -1.19 -25.55
CA GLU A 28 -21.63 -0.91 -24.24
C GLU A 28 -22.15 0.46 -23.80
N SER A 29 -22.82 0.49 -22.66
CA SER A 29 -23.26 1.76 -22.10
C SER A 29 -22.02 2.60 -21.85
N PRO A 30 -22.04 3.90 -22.21
CA PRO A 30 -20.90 4.77 -21.96
C PRO A 30 -20.56 4.75 -20.46
N PRO A 31 -19.27 4.86 -20.09
CA PRO A 31 -18.87 4.84 -18.69
C PRO A 31 -19.60 5.95 -17.92
N SER A 32 -20.02 5.64 -16.71
CA SER A 32 -20.66 6.60 -15.79
C SER A 32 -19.74 7.79 -15.52
N LEU A 33 -20.32 8.91 -15.09
CA LEU A 33 -19.52 10.09 -14.71
C LEU A 33 -18.54 9.78 -13.57
N VAL A 34 -18.91 8.86 -12.67
CA VAL A 34 -18.05 8.42 -11.55
C VAL A 34 -16.84 7.65 -12.07
N GLU A 35 -17.04 6.72 -13.01
CA GLU A 35 -15.93 5.98 -13.62
C GLU A 35 -14.98 6.90 -14.40
N GLN A 36 -15.54 7.87 -15.14
CA GLN A 36 -14.74 8.88 -15.83
C GLN A 36 -13.95 9.77 -14.84
N ALA A 37 -14.56 10.15 -13.70
CA ALA A 37 -13.91 10.93 -12.67
C ALA A 37 -12.77 10.15 -11.98
N ALA A 38 -12.99 8.88 -11.67
CA ALA A 38 -11.98 8.00 -11.10
C ALA A 38 -10.80 7.80 -12.06
N ALA A 39 -11.07 7.63 -13.37
CA ALA A 39 -10.02 7.55 -14.38
C ALA A 39 -9.20 8.85 -14.47
N ALA A 40 -9.84 10.02 -14.45
CA ALA A 40 -9.15 11.31 -14.43
C ALA A 40 -8.28 11.48 -13.17
N TYR A 41 -8.81 11.10 -12.00
CA TYR A 41 -8.06 11.13 -10.74
C TYR A 41 -6.84 10.20 -10.77
N GLY A 42 -6.98 9.01 -11.37
CA GLY A 42 -5.91 8.02 -11.50
C GLY A 42 -4.73 8.47 -12.37
N VAL A 43 -4.92 9.46 -13.23
CA VAL A 43 -3.86 10.09 -14.04
C VAL A 43 -3.49 11.50 -13.55
N TYR A 44 -3.85 11.81 -12.30
CA TYR A 44 -3.58 13.08 -11.62
C TYR A 44 -4.24 14.33 -12.23
N ASP A 45 -5.29 14.17 -13.06
CA ASP A 45 -6.11 15.28 -13.54
C ASP A 45 -7.20 15.62 -12.51
N ILE A 46 -6.78 16.23 -11.39
CA ILE A 46 -7.62 16.48 -10.22
C ILE A 46 -8.75 17.48 -10.55
N ASN A 47 -8.46 18.49 -11.37
CA ASN A 47 -9.46 19.49 -11.75
C ASN A 47 -10.60 18.86 -12.57
N ARG A 48 -10.28 17.97 -13.52
CA ARG A 48 -11.30 17.23 -14.27
C ARG A 48 -12.04 16.24 -13.37
N ALA A 49 -11.33 15.51 -12.51
CA ALA A 49 -11.94 14.57 -11.59
C ALA A 49 -12.97 15.27 -10.68
N GLU A 50 -12.60 16.41 -10.09
CA GLU A 50 -13.49 17.22 -9.25
C GLU A 50 -14.73 17.69 -10.03
N ALA A 51 -14.54 18.22 -11.24
CA ALA A 51 -15.65 18.70 -12.07
C ALA A 51 -16.64 17.57 -12.39
N LEU A 52 -16.14 16.37 -12.68
CA LEU A 52 -16.94 15.19 -12.98
C LEU A 52 -17.66 14.65 -11.73
N TYR A 53 -16.97 14.54 -10.59
CA TYR A 53 -17.60 14.12 -9.33
C TYR A 53 -18.69 15.11 -8.90
N ARG A 54 -18.42 16.42 -8.96
CA ARG A 54 -19.42 17.45 -8.63
C ARG A 54 -20.62 17.41 -9.58
N ARG A 55 -20.40 17.12 -10.86
CA ARG A 55 -21.50 16.93 -11.82
C ARG A 55 -22.30 15.68 -11.46
N ALA A 56 -21.64 14.54 -11.25
CA ALA A 56 -22.29 13.28 -10.89
C ALA A 56 -23.11 13.42 -9.60
N SER A 57 -22.59 14.09 -8.56
CA SER A 57 -23.28 14.27 -7.27
C SER A 57 -24.55 15.11 -7.35
N ASN A 58 -24.66 15.95 -8.38
CA ASN A 58 -25.77 16.89 -8.61
C ASN A 58 -26.69 16.45 -9.76
N ASP A 59 -26.34 15.39 -10.50
CA ASP A 59 -27.13 14.91 -11.63
C ASP A 59 -28.34 14.10 -11.12
N PRO A 60 -29.59 14.58 -11.31
CA PRO A 60 -30.77 13.84 -10.87
C PRO A 60 -30.96 12.53 -11.65
N GLN A 61 -30.31 12.36 -12.81
CA GLN A 61 -30.35 11.13 -13.60
C GLN A 61 -29.27 10.12 -13.18
N ALA A 62 -28.23 10.56 -12.45
CA ALA A 62 -27.27 9.62 -11.88
C ALA A 62 -27.94 8.74 -10.82
N SER A 63 -27.53 7.47 -10.75
CA SER A 63 -28.07 6.55 -9.74
C SER A 63 -27.73 7.04 -8.32
N PRO A 64 -28.56 6.77 -7.29
CA PRO A 64 -28.19 7.11 -5.92
C PRO A 64 -26.79 6.59 -5.52
N PRO A 65 -26.41 5.33 -5.86
CA PRO A 65 -25.06 4.86 -5.61
C PRO A 65 -23.94 5.72 -6.22
N ASP A 66 -24.09 6.14 -7.48
CA ASP A 66 -23.10 6.99 -8.15
C ASP A 66 -23.01 8.36 -7.48
N ARG A 67 -24.13 8.95 -7.07
CA ARG A 67 -24.14 10.23 -6.35
C ARG A 67 -23.45 10.12 -4.99
N GLY A 68 -23.66 9.01 -4.27
CA GLY A 68 -22.99 8.72 -3.01
C GLY A 68 -21.47 8.64 -3.16
N ILE A 69 -20.99 7.81 -4.11
CA ILE A 69 -19.56 7.68 -4.42
C ILE A 69 -18.97 9.03 -4.84
N ALA A 70 -19.66 9.76 -5.72
CA ALA A 70 -19.19 11.06 -6.20
C ALA A 70 -19.02 12.08 -5.07
N ARG A 71 -19.94 12.12 -4.10
CA ARG A 71 -19.83 13.01 -2.93
C ARG A 71 -18.65 12.61 -2.05
N ARG A 72 -18.43 11.31 -1.83
CA ARG A 72 -17.29 10.83 -1.05
C ARG A 72 -15.95 11.26 -1.66
N GLU A 73 -15.75 11.00 -2.95
CA GLU A 73 -14.48 11.34 -3.60
C GLU A 73 -14.31 12.85 -3.83
N TRP A 74 -15.41 13.59 -4.03
CA TRP A 74 -15.34 15.06 -4.05
C TRP A 74 -14.94 15.64 -2.68
N ALA A 75 -15.51 15.12 -1.59
CA ALA A 75 -15.12 15.52 -0.24
C ALA A 75 -13.63 15.22 0.04
N ARG A 76 -13.11 14.09 -0.47
CA ARG A 76 -11.67 13.77 -0.39
C ARG A 76 -10.82 14.86 -1.05
N ILE A 77 -11.19 15.31 -2.26
CA ILE A 77 -10.47 16.38 -2.96
C ILE A 77 -10.48 17.68 -2.13
N ILE A 78 -11.66 18.10 -1.65
CA ILE A 78 -11.79 19.33 -0.86
C ILE A 78 -10.92 19.28 0.40
N TRP A 79 -10.90 18.15 1.11
CA TRP A 79 -10.11 18.05 2.32
C TRP A 79 -8.60 17.95 2.06
N LEU A 80 -8.17 17.06 1.16
CA LEU A 80 -6.75 16.83 0.92
C LEU A 80 -6.13 18.00 0.13
N VAL A 81 -6.74 18.35 -1.00
CA VAL A 81 -6.19 19.29 -1.98
C VAL A 81 -6.46 20.73 -1.54
N ASP A 82 -7.68 21.06 -1.11
CA ASP A 82 -8.03 22.44 -0.73
C ASP A 82 -7.79 22.73 0.75
N GLY A 83 -7.61 21.68 1.57
CA GLY A 83 -7.41 21.84 3.01
C GLY A 83 -8.67 22.20 3.79
N ASP A 84 -9.86 22.08 3.19
CA ASP A 84 -11.13 22.46 3.81
C ASP A 84 -11.86 21.24 4.40
N ALA A 85 -11.42 20.83 5.60
CA ALA A 85 -12.05 19.72 6.32
C ALA A 85 -13.54 19.98 6.65
N ALA A 86 -13.95 21.24 6.83
CA ALA A 86 -15.32 21.57 7.21
C ALA A 86 -16.28 21.39 6.03
N ALA A 87 -15.92 21.88 4.84
CA ALA A 87 -16.71 21.69 3.63
C ALA A 87 -16.77 20.21 3.23
N ALA A 88 -15.65 19.49 3.34
CA ALA A 88 -15.61 18.05 3.06
C ALA A 88 -16.56 17.25 3.97
N ARG A 89 -16.57 17.52 5.29
CA ARG A 89 -17.51 16.89 6.24
C ARG A 89 -18.97 17.13 5.87
N LYS A 90 -19.33 18.37 5.49
CA LYS A 90 -20.69 18.71 5.07
C LYS A 90 -21.14 17.90 3.85
N ILE A 91 -20.26 17.69 2.88
CA ILE A 91 -20.55 16.87 1.70
C ILE A 91 -20.72 15.40 2.07
N LEU A 92 -19.86 14.85 2.94
CA LEU A 92 -19.96 13.47 3.41
C LEU A 92 -21.28 13.23 4.15
N GLU A 93 -21.66 14.11 5.08
CA GLU A 93 -22.90 13.97 5.85
C GLU A 93 -24.15 13.95 4.95
N ALA A 94 -24.15 14.75 3.88
CA ALA A 94 -25.22 14.77 2.89
C ALA A 94 -25.22 13.52 1.99
N GLY A 95 -24.05 12.94 1.68
CA GLY A 95 -23.90 11.84 0.73
C GLY A 95 -23.99 10.44 1.32
N ILE A 96 -23.72 10.26 2.61
CA ILE A 96 -23.50 8.93 3.20
C ILE A 96 -24.73 8.02 3.21
N ALA A 97 -25.94 8.56 3.00
CA ALA A 97 -27.16 7.78 2.82
C ALA A 97 -27.24 7.07 1.47
N GLU A 98 -26.61 7.68 0.46
CA GLU A 98 -26.68 7.28 -0.93
C GLU A 98 -25.45 6.45 -1.32
N ASP A 99 -24.39 6.45 -0.51
CA ASP A 99 -23.19 5.66 -0.75
C ASP A 99 -23.51 4.15 -0.62
N PRO A 100 -23.25 3.32 -1.66
CA PRO A 100 -23.47 1.88 -1.59
C PRO A 100 -22.52 1.20 -0.59
N ASP A 101 -21.44 1.88 -0.22
CA ASP A 101 -20.47 1.47 0.79
C ASP A 101 -20.15 2.65 1.72
N PRO A 102 -20.93 2.86 2.79
CA PRO A 102 -20.76 4.01 3.67
C PRO A 102 -19.51 3.92 4.56
N CYS A 103 -18.82 2.78 4.61
CA CYS A 103 -17.67 2.57 5.49
C CYS A 103 -16.44 3.41 5.10
N PRO A 104 -15.99 3.44 3.84
CA PRO A 104 -14.96 4.39 3.38
C PRO A 104 -15.31 5.86 3.62
N ALA A 105 -16.58 6.26 3.44
CA ALA A 105 -17.03 7.62 3.73
C ALA A 105 -16.94 7.96 5.22
N ALA A 106 -17.33 7.03 6.09
CA ALA A 106 -17.20 7.16 7.54
C ALA A 106 -15.74 7.21 7.99
N LEU A 107 -14.85 6.42 7.38
CA LEU A 107 -13.42 6.47 7.67
C LEU A 107 -12.83 7.82 7.28
N LEU A 108 -13.14 8.30 6.07
CA LEU A 108 -12.70 9.61 5.59
C LEU A 108 -13.18 10.72 6.53
N TYR A 109 -14.42 10.65 7.00
CA TYR A 109 -14.96 11.59 8.00
C TYR A 109 -14.19 11.53 9.33
N ALA A 110 -13.89 10.33 9.84
CA ALA A 110 -13.24 10.12 11.13
C ALA A 110 -11.80 10.66 11.18
N ARG A 111 -11.10 10.68 10.04
CA ARG A 111 -9.71 11.15 9.92
C ARG A 111 -9.57 12.67 9.80
N MET A 112 -10.62 13.36 9.36
CA MET A 112 -10.61 14.82 9.32
C MET A 112 -10.51 15.35 10.75
N PRO A 113 -9.62 16.30 11.07
CA PRO A 113 -9.58 16.90 12.40
C PRO A 113 -10.94 17.54 12.74
N GLY A 114 -11.45 17.30 13.95
CA GLY A 114 -12.59 18.04 14.47
C GLY A 114 -12.09 19.35 15.06
N GLY A 115 -12.54 20.49 14.55
CA GLY A 115 -12.29 21.78 15.21
C GLY A 115 -12.98 21.80 16.57
N GLY A 116 -12.24 21.53 17.65
CA GLY A 116 -12.68 21.73 19.04
C GLY A 116 -13.92 20.92 19.50
N GLY A 117 -13.73 19.64 19.85
CA GLY A 117 -14.39 19.05 21.02
C GLY A 117 -15.85 18.58 20.92
N LYS A 118 -16.49 18.55 19.74
CA LYS A 118 -17.71 17.74 19.54
C LYS A 118 -17.44 16.61 18.56
N SER A 119 -17.02 15.49 19.13
CA SER A 119 -16.73 14.24 18.43
C SER A 119 -18.04 13.62 17.94
N GLY A 120 -18.30 13.72 16.63
CA GLY A 120 -19.22 12.85 15.92
C GLY A 120 -20.57 13.44 15.50
N SER A 121 -20.91 13.25 14.24
CA SER A 121 -22.30 13.11 13.82
C SER A 121 -22.80 11.76 14.35
N ALA A 122 -23.95 11.73 15.03
CA ALA A 122 -24.57 10.49 15.56
C ALA A 122 -24.69 9.40 14.48
N ARG A 123 -24.79 9.82 13.21
CA ARG A 123 -24.81 8.92 12.05
C ARG A 123 -23.47 8.23 11.82
N ILE A 124 -22.37 8.95 11.93
CA ILE A 124 -21.02 8.38 11.82
C ILE A 124 -20.74 7.48 13.02
N ASP A 125 -21.31 7.78 14.21
CA ASP A 125 -21.23 6.90 15.38
C ASP A 125 -21.89 5.55 15.13
N ALA A 126 -23.10 5.56 14.56
CA ALA A 126 -23.78 4.34 14.17
C ALA A 126 -22.98 3.54 13.13
N LEU A 127 -22.35 4.23 12.17
CA LEU A 127 -21.54 3.57 11.13
C LEU A 127 -20.25 2.95 11.68
N ALA A 128 -19.61 3.54 12.68
CA ALA A 128 -18.43 2.93 13.29
C ALA A 128 -18.72 1.54 13.87
N VAL A 129 -19.90 1.36 14.45
CA VAL A 129 -20.37 0.05 14.95
C VAL A 129 -20.69 -0.89 13.79
N GLN A 130 -21.44 -0.42 12.79
CA GLN A 130 -21.86 -1.25 11.65
C GLN A 130 -20.68 -1.71 10.78
N CYS A 131 -19.69 -0.83 10.61
CA CYS A 131 -18.52 -1.06 9.76
C CYS A 131 -17.39 -1.77 10.48
N LEU A 132 -17.52 -2.11 11.77
CA LEU A 132 -16.40 -2.61 12.57
C LEU A 132 -15.71 -3.85 11.96
N ALA A 133 -16.48 -4.72 11.32
CA ALA A 133 -15.98 -5.94 10.69
C ALA A 133 -15.43 -5.73 9.26
N ILE A 134 -15.65 -4.56 8.66
CA ILE A 134 -15.25 -4.25 7.27
C ILE A 134 -14.13 -3.21 7.26
N GLU A 135 -14.30 -2.16 8.05
CA GLU A 135 -13.42 -1.00 8.15
C GLU A 135 -13.23 -0.60 9.62
N PRO A 136 -12.47 -1.41 10.40
CA PRO A 136 -12.21 -1.10 11.80
C PRO A 136 -11.42 0.21 11.99
N GLY A 137 -10.81 0.75 10.94
CA GLY A 137 -10.10 2.03 10.96
C GLY A 137 -10.96 3.18 11.47
N ILE A 138 -12.28 3.16 11.25
CA ILE A 138 -13.20 4.19 11.76
C ILE A 138 -13.13 4.26 13.29
N SER A 139 -13.15 3.09 13.95
CA SER A 139 -13.10 3.00 15.41
C SER A 139 -11.71 3.35 15.95
N VAL A 140 -10.64 2.94 15.25
CA VAL A 140 -9.27 3.35 15.59
C VAL A 140 -9.11 4.87 15.58
N GLU A 141 -9.60 5.54 14.54
CA GLU A 141 -9.53 7.01 14.43
C GLU A 141 -10.37 7.72 15.49
N ARG A 142 -11.46 7.12 15.96
CA ARG A 142 -12.24 7.65 17.09
C ARG A 142 -11.49 7.56 18.42
N VAL A 143 -10.79 6.45 18.64
CA VAL A 143 -9.91 6.32 19.81
C VAL A 143 -8.78 7.36 19.71
N ARG A 144 -8.19 7.54 18.52
CA ARG A 144 -7.16 8.56 18.28
C ARG A 144 -7.69 9.96 18.54
N ALA A 145 -8.88 10.31 18.05
CA ALA A 145 -9.50 11.61 18.32
C ALA A 145 -9.68 11.85 19.82
N ARG A 146 -10.15 10.84 20.58
CA ARG A 146 -10.30 10.97 22.03
C ARG A 146 -8.96 11.10 22.76
N MET A 147 -7.93 10.38 22.32
CA MET A 147 -6.56 10.51 22.82
C MET A 147 -6.01 11.93 22.55
N LEU A 148 -6.26 12.50 21.36
CA LEU A 148 -5.85 13.87 21.03
C LEU A 148 -6.56 14.91 21.90
N GLU A 149 -7.86 14.74 22.14
CA GLU A 149 -8.62 15.56 23.10
C GLU A 149 -8.02 15.46 24.50
N ALA A 150 -7.64 14.26 24.94
CA ALA A 150 -6.98 14.04 26.22
C ALA A 150 -5.65 14.79 26.32
N ALA A 151 -4.80 14.67 25.31
CA ALA A 151 -3.49 15.33 25.26
C ALA A 151 -3.58 16.87 25.26
N ALA A 152 -4.71 17.45 24.82
CA ALA A 152 -4.94 18.88 24.82
C ALA A 152 -5.69 19.40 26.07
N ALA A 153 -6.18 18.51 26.93
CA ALA A 153 -7.00 18.89 28.06
C ALA A 153 -6.16 19.26 29.30
N PRO A 154 -6.60 20.22 30.12
CA PRO A 154 -5.95 20.53 31.40
C PRO A 154 -5.98 19.35 32.40
N SER A 155 -6.98 18.47 32.27
CA SER A 155 -7.11 17.24 33.06
C SER A 155 -7.27 16.06 32.10
N PRO A 156 -6.15 15.42 31.70
CA PRO A 156 -6.17 14.37 30.69
C PRO A 156 -6.79 13.05 31.20
N ASP A 157 -6.71 12.74 32.50
CA ASP A 157 -7.02 11.41 33.03
C ASP A 157 -8.41 10.85 32.69
N PRO A 158 -9.52 11.61 32.79
CA PRO A 158 -10.84 11.06 32.44
C PRO A 158 -10.92 10.71 30.95
N LEU A 159 -10.32 11.55 30.10
CA LEU A 159 -10.32 11.39 28.64
C LEU A 159 -9.39 10.25 28.21
N LEU A 160 -8.23 10.10 28.86
CA LEU A 160 -7.31 8.99 28.67
C LEU A 160 -7.96 7.65 29.09
N ARG A 161 -8.64 7.61 30.24
CA ARG A 161 -9.38 6.40 30.67
C ARG A 161 -10.44 6.00 29.64
N GLU A 162 -11.16 6.97 29.09
CA GLU A 162 -12.15 6.70 28.03
C GLU A 162 -11.48 6.23 26.73
N ALA A 163 -10.38 6.86 26.31
CA ALA A 163 -9.63 6.45 25.13
C ALA A 163 -9.10 5.01 25.30
N ASN A 164 -8.52 4.68 26.45
CA ASN A 164 -8.07 3.34 26.79
C ASN A 164 -9.22 2.32 26.76
N GLY A 165 -10.34 2.61 27.42
CA GLY A 165 -11.50 1.71 27.40
C GLY A 165 -12.08 1.49 26.00
N ARG A 166 -12.04 2.52 25.14
CA ARG A 166 -12.44 2.37 23.72
C ARG A 166 -11.43 1.57 22.91
N TRP A 167 -10.14 1.69 23.19
CA TRP A 167 -9.09 0.88 22.57
C TRP A 167 -9.26 -0.60 22.95
N ASP A 168 -9.47 -0.88 24.23
CA ASP A 168 -9.65 -2.25 24.76
C ASP A 168 -10.89 -2.93 24.15
N ALA A 169 -11.90 -2.15 23.75
CA ALA A 169 -13.11 -2.62 23.08
C ALA A 169 -12.97 -2.82 21.56
N LEU A 170 -11.82 -2.47 20.95
CA LEU A 170 -11.58 -2.73 19.53
C LEU A 170 -11.46 -4.24 19.26
N PRO A 171 -11.81 -4.72 18.05
CA PRO A 171 -11.48 -6.08 17.64
C PRO A 171 -9.98 -6.35 17.73
N LEU A 172 -9.58 -7.58 18.10
CA LEU A 172 -8.18 -7.97 18.23
C LEU A 172 -7.35 -7.68 16.98
N ASP A 173 -7.92 -7.89 15.80
CA ASP A 173 -7.26 -7.58 14.52
C ASP A 173 -6.94 -6.09 14.39
N ALA A 174 -7.85 -5.21 14.84
CA ALA A 174 -7.66 -3.77 14.83
C ALA A 174 -6.65 -3.32 15.89
N GLN A 175 -6.69 -3.90 17.09
CA GLN A 175 -5.71 -3.63 18.16
C GLN A 175 -4.28 -3.97 17.72
N SER A 176 -4.10 -5.15 17.11
CA SER A 176 -2.80 -5.66 16.68
C SER A 176 -2.35 -5.16 15.29
N GLY A 177 -3.19 -4.41 14.57
CA GLY A 177 -2.82 -3.77 13.31
C GLY A 177 -1.88 -2.57 13.55
N PRO A 178 -1.19 -2.05 12.51
CA PRO A 178 -0.23 -0.96 12.66
C PRO A 178 -0.82 0.30 13.32
N ALA A 179 -2.02 0.71 12.90
CA ALA A 179 -2.69 1.90 13.46
C ALA A 179 -3.10 1.69 14.93
N GLY A 180 -3.67 0.53 15.27
CA GLY A 180 -4.05 0.20 16.65
C GLY A 180 -2.84 0.05 17.58
N SER A 181 -1.76 -0.56 17.10
CA SER A 181 -0.51 -0.74 17.84
C SER A 181 0.20 0.59 18.11
N ARG A 182 0.25 1.47 17.10
CA ARG A 182 0.78 2.82 17.26
C ARG A 182 -0.05 3.64 18.25
N LEU A 183 -1.38 3.49 18.21
CA LEU A 183 -2.27 4.14 19.16
C LEU A 183 -2.07 3.61 20.59
N LEU A 184 -1.81 2.31 20.74
CA LEU A 184 -1.47 1.70 22.03
C LEU A 184 -0.18 2.29 22.60
N LEU A 185 0.86 2.46 21.76
CA LEU A 185 2.10 3.14 22.11
C LEU A 185 1.83 4.57 22.59
N ALA A 186 1.06 5.34 21.82
CA ALA A 186 0.74 6.73 22.15
C ALA A 186 -0.06 6.85 23.46
N LEU A 187 -1.02 5.96 23.70
CA LEU A 187 -1.79 5.90 24.95
C LEU A 187 -0.89 5.58 26.14
N GLY A 188 -0.01 4.58 26.02
CA GLY A 188 0.94 4.22 27.08
C GLY A 188 1.92 5.35 27.41
N LEU A 189 2.42 6.07 26.40
CA LEU A 189 3.27 7.24 26.59
C LEU A 189 2.54 8.37 27.36
N LEU A 190 1.29 8.65 27.00
CA LEU A 190 0.48 9.70 27.66
C LEU A 190 0.04 9.32 29.07
N SER A 191 -0.14 8.03 29.36
CA SER A 191 -0.54 7.55 30.68
C SER A 191 0.65 7.13 31.56
N HIS A 192 1.90 7.33 31.11
CA HIS A 192 3.11 6.85 31.78
C HIS A 192 3.06 5.33 32.10
N ASP A 193 2.49 4.55 31.19
CA ASP A 193 2.36 3.10 31.29
C ASP A 193 3.36 2.41 30.35
N ALA A 194 4.49 1.98 30.91
CA ALA A 194 5.57 1.35 30.17
C ALA A 194 5.17 0.02 29.53
N GLU A 195 4.34 -0.78 30.23
CA GLU A 195 3.89 -2.07 29.72
C GLU A 195 3.03 -1.87 28.47
N ARG A 196 2.08 -0.94 28.54
CA ARG A 196 1.21 -0.60 27.41
C ARG A 196 1.99 0.02 26.25
N ALA A 197 2.92 0.93 26.54
CA ALA A 197 3.78 1.53 25.52
C ALA A 197 4.63 0.47 24.78
N LEU A 198 5.24 -0.44 25.54
CA LEU A 198 6.07 -1.52 25.00
C LEU A 198 5.25 -2.56 24.22
N ALA A 199 4.03 -2.87 24.66
CA ALA A 199 3.11 -3.73 23.93
C ALA A 199 2.75 -3.12 22.56
N GLY A 200 2.47 -1.81 22.52
CA GLY A 200 2.21 -1.09 21.27
C GLY A 200 3.42 -1.08 20.34
N TRP A 201 4.62 -0.83 20.89
CA TRP A 201 5.89 -0.88 20.18
C TRP A 201 6.15 -2.26 19.55
N ARG A 202 6.07 -3.33 20.33
CA ARG A 202 6.29 -4.71 19.86
C ARG A 202 5.27 -5.11 18.81
N SER A 203 4.00 -4.82 19.05
CA SER A 203 2.92 -5.14 18.11
C SER A 203 3.08 -4.39 16.77
N TYR A 204 3.48 -3.12 16.79
CA TYR A 204 3.68 -2.32 15.57
C TYR A 204 4.76 -2.92 14.65
N PHE A 205 5.88 -3.34 15.24
CA PHE A 205 7.01 -3.92 14.51
C PHE A 205 6.86 -5.43 14.28
N GLY A 206 5.89 -6.10 14.93
CA GLY A 206 5.74 -7.54 14.87
C GLY A 206 6.87 -8.29 15.57
N LEU A 207 7.36 -7.76 16.69
CA LEU A 207 8.47 -8.32 17.46
C LEU A 207 8.01 -9.47 18.35
N ASP A 208 8.82 -10.53 18.40
CA ASP A 208 8.62 -11.61 19.36
C ASP A 208 8.95 -11.13 20.79
N ALA A 209 8.47 -11.85 21.82
CA ALA A 209 8.62 -11.44 23.22
C ALA A 209 10.09 -11.20 23.66
N GLY A 210 11.03 -11.94 23.06
CA GLY A 210 12.46 -11.81 23.31
C GLY A 210 13.16 -10.68 22.54
N GLU A 211 12.46 -10.03 21.61
CA GLU A 211 13.02 -8.97 20.78
C GLU A 211 12.67 -7.58 21.37
N GLY A 212 13.70 -6.75 21.59
CA GLY A 212 13.53 -5.38 22.07
C GLY A 212 13.31 -4.37 20.94
N ALA A 213 13.95 -4.57 19.79
CA ALA A 213 13.94 -3.63 18.67
C ALA A 213 14.01 -4.35 17.31
N PRO A 214 13.44 -3.75 16.24
CA PRO A 214 13.60 -4.26 14.89
C PRO A 214 15.07 -4.23 14.47
N GLN A 215 15.45 -5.11 13.53
CA GLN A 215 16.84 -5.42 13.19
C GLN A 215 17.67 -4.16 12.85
N GLY A 216 17.11 -3.23 12.08
CA GLY A 216 17.76 -1.96 11.72
C GLY A 216 18.00 -0.99 12.89
N LEU A 217 17.34 -1.19 14.04
CA LEU A 217 17.49 -0.37 15.25
C LEU A 217 18.32 -1.01 16.36
N ARG A 218 18.64 -2.31 16.28
CA ARG A 218 19.29 -3.04 17.39
C ARG A 218 20.64 -2.46 17.79
N SER A 219 21.47 -2.04 16.83
CA SER A 219 22.77 -1.41 17.10
C SER A 219 22.64 0.01 17.65
N LEU A 220 21.54 0.69 17.35
CA LEU A 220 21.28 2.05 17.77
C LEU A 220 20.59 2.14 19.14
N THR A 221 19.88 1.07 19.53
CA THR A 221 19.01 1.01 20.72
C THR A 221 19.00 -0.41 21.33
N PRO A 222 20.12 -0.85 21.91
CA PRO A 222 20.29 -2.25 22.35
C PRO A 222 19.36 -2.66 23.50
N ASP A 223 18.93 -1.70 24.34
CA ASP A 223 18.03 -1.91 25.49
C ASP A 223 16.72 -1.11 25.31
N ALA A 224 15.97 -1.36 24.23
CA ALA A 224 14.71 -0.66 24.00
C ALA A 224 13.68 -0.94 25.12
N VAL A 225 13.63 -2.16 25.66
CA VAL A 225 12.72 -2.56 26.74
C VAL A 225 12.99 -1.75 28.01
N GLY A 226 14.23 -1.79 28.52
CA GLY A 226 14.59 -1.04 29.72
C GLY A 226 14.49 0.48 29.52
N THR A 227 14.65 0.97 28.28
CA THR A 227 14.45 2.39 27.95
C THR A 227 12.98 2.82 28.15
N PHE A 228 12.00 1.99 27.76
CA PHE A 228 10.59 2.27 28.05
C PHE A 228 10.30 2.25 29.56
N GLU A 229 10.78 1.22 30.27
CA GLU A 229 10.55 1.04 31.70
C GLU A 229 11.11 2.19 32.52
N ARG A 230 12.38 2.58 32.28
CA ARG A 230 13.03 3.68 33.00
C ARG A 230 12.50 5.05 32.56
N GLY A 231 12.27 5.26 31.27
CA GLY A 231 11.84 6.55 30.72
C GLY A 231 10.40 6.94 31.07
N LEU A 232 9.55 5.96 31.40
CA LEU A 232 8.15 6.17 31.81
C LEU A 232 7.91 5.97 33.31
N ALA A 233 8.94 5.66 34.11
CA ALA A 233 8.80 5.60 35.55
C ALA A 233 8.28 6.95 36.11
N PRO A 234 7.42 6.96 37.14
CA PRO A 234 6.85 8.19 37.70
C PRO A 234 7.91 9.24 38.09
N ASP A 235 9.05 8.77 38.60
CA ASP A 235 10.21 9.54 39.04
C ASP A 235 11.40 9.44 38.07
N ALA A 236 11.16 9.05 36.81
CA ALA A 236 12.19 8.91 35.79
C ALA A 236 13.06 10.17 35.70
N PRO A 237 14.40 10.05 35.83
CA PRO A 237 15.29 11.19 35.67
C PRO A 237 15.25 11.69 34.23
N SER A 238 15.58 12.97 34.02
CA SER A 238 15.54 13.60 32.70
C SER A 238 16.41 12.88 31.66
N SER A 239 17.49 12.20 32.08
CA SER A 239 18.33 11.38 31.20
C SER A 239 17.63 10.12 30.66
N ASP A 240 16.81 9.46 31.48
CA ASP A 240 16.04 8.28 31.02
C ASP A 240 14.89 8.70 30.11
N ARG A 241 14.25 9.84 30.40
CA ARG A 241 13.25 10.45 29.51
C ARG A 241 13.89 10.86 28.17
N LEU A 242 15.09 11.42 28.20
CA LEU A 242 15.84 11.78 27.00
C LEU A 242 16.21 10.55 26.16
N ALA A 243 16.65 9.46 26.79
CA ALA A 243 16.92 8.20 26.11
C ALA A 243 15.67 7.62 25.41
N LEU A 244 14.51 7.67 26.06
CA LEU A 244 13.24 7.27 25.44
C LEU A 244 12.86 8.19 24.27
N ALA A 245 13.07 9.51 24.40
CA ALA A 245 12.85 10.44 23.30
C ALA A 245 13.76 10.13 22.08
N ILE A 246 15.03 9.80 22.30
CA ILE A 246 15.95 9.37 21.23
C ILE A 246 15.49 8.06 20.57
N LEU A 247 15.01 7.09 21.35
CA LEU A 247 14.44 5.84 20.82
C LEU A 247 13.24 6.11 19.90
N LEU A 248 12.28 6.93 20.36
CA LEU A 248 11.09 7.30 19.57
C LEU A 248 11.47 8.06 18.29
N MET A 249 12.45 8.97 18.39
CA MET A 249 13.00 9.71 17.25
C MET A 249 13.59 8.77 16.20
N ARG A 250 14.52 7.89 16.58
CA ARG A 250 15.20 6.96 15.66
C ARG A 250 14.25 5.94 15.06
N ALA A 251 13.19 5.58 15.78
CA ALA A 251 12.15 4.72 15.26
C ALA A 251 11.19 5.43 14.30
N GLY A 252 11.05 6.75 14.40
CA GLY A 252 10.19 7.56 13.52
C GLY A 252 8.81 7.87 14.06
N PHE A 253 8.57 7.65 15.35
CA PHE A 253 7.31 8.01 16.03
C PHE A 253 7.24 9.52 16.31
N ALA A 254 7.32 10.35 15.27
CA ALA A 254 7.47 11.80 15.41
C ALA A 254 6.29 12.47 16.13
N GLU A 255 5.06 12.00 15.92
CA GLU A 255 3.90 12.56 16.63
C GLU A 255 3.91 12.20 18.11
N GLU A 256 4.24 10.96 18.44
CA GLU A 256 4.36 10.47 19.81
C GLU A 256 5.52 11.15 20.52
N LEU A 257 6.66 11.33 19.84
CA LEU A 257 7.83 12.07 20.31
C LEU A 257 7.44 13.50 20.70
N ARG A 258 6.78 14.26 19.81
CA ARG A 258 6.35 15.65 20.10
C ARG A 258 5.49 15.74 21.36
N ARG A 259 4.57 14.78 21.56
CA ARG A 259 3.68 14.77 22.74
C ARG A 259 4.43 14.38 24.00
N PHE A 260 5.28 13.36 23.91
CA PHE A 260 6.10 12.92 25.03
C PHE A 260 7.06 14.04 25.50
N THR A 261 7.69 14.77 24.58
CA THR A 261 8.65 15.83 24.92
C THR A 261 8.03 17.16 25.37
N ALA A 262 6.70 17.34 25.28
CA ALA A 262 5.97 18.57 25.63
C ALA A 262 5.99 18.94 27.14
N GLY A 263 6.89 18.33 27.92
CA GLY A 263 7.12 18.54 29.35
C GLY A 263 8.19 17.59 29.91
N ALA A 264 8.42 16.43 29.26
CA ALA A 264 9.37 15.42 29.74
C ALA A 264 10.84 15.85 29.70
N LEU A 265 11.19 16.88 28.92
CA LEU A 265 12.57 17.38 28.78
C LEU A 265 12.80 18.71 29.53
N GLU A 266 11.88 19.11 30.41
CA GLU A 266 12.09 20.26 31.29
C GLU A 266 13.34 20.04 32.18
N GLY A 267 14.15 21.09 32.32
CA GLY A 267 15.41 21.05 33.07
C GLY A 267 16.63 20.52 32.32
N ILE A 268 16.48 19.94 31.11
CA ILE A 268 17.61 19.59 30.24
C ILE A 268 18.07 20.85 29.50
N ALA A 269 19.36 21.16 29.48
CA ALA A 269 19.85 22.33 28.77
C ALA A 269 19.62 22.22 27.25
N THR A 270 19.28 23.32 26.57
CA THR A 270 19.05 23.33 25.12
C THR A 270 20.32 23.08 24.31
N ASP A 271 21.49 23.20 24.93
CA ASP A 271 22.80 22.85 24.38
C ASP A 271 23.26 21.42 24.75
N ASP A 272 22.40 20.61 25.37
CA ASP A 272 22.61 19.17 25.41
C ASP A 272 22.59 18.58 23.99
N ALA A 273 23.54 17.69 23.68
CA ALA A 273 23.71 17.17 22.32
C ALA A 273 22.54 16.29 21.85
N GLU A 274 21.96 15.49 22.74
CA GLU A 274 20.83 14.62 22.41
C GLU A 274 19.55 15.44 22.30
N ARG A 275 19.34 16.42 23.19
CA ARG A 275 18.22 17.36 23.09
C ARG A 275 18.27 18.14 21.77
N ARG A 276 19.44 18.69 21.40
CA ARG A 276 19.62 19.34 20.09
C ARG A 276 19.30 18.41 18.93
N THR A 277 19.66 17.13 19.03
CA THR A 277 19.37 16.14 17.98
C THR A 277 17.86 15.93 17.82
N ILE A 278 17.12 15.83 18.93
CA ILE A 278 15.65 15.72 18.91
C ILE A 278 15.02 16.98 18.32
N ASP A 279 15.45 18.16 18.78
CA ASP A 279 14.92 19.44 18.30
C ASP A 279 15.19 19.62 16.79
N ALA A 280 16.40 19.27 16.33
CA ALA A 280 16.77 19.27 14.91
C ALA A 280 15.89 18.33 14.08
N TYR A 281 15.64 17.11 14.57
CA TYR A 281 14.75 16.16 13.92
C TYR A 281 13.31 16.67 13.83
N LEU A 282 12.77 17.21 14.93
CA LEU A 282 11.40 17.73 14.96
C LEU A 282 11.23 18.95 14.05
N ALA A 283 12.25 19.82 13.99
CA ALA A 283 12.30 20.94 13.06
C ALA A 283 12.35 20.46 11.61
N LEU A 284 13.22 19.48 11.30
CA LEU A 284 13.31 18.83 9.99
C LEU A 284 11.94 18.27 9.56
N ARG A 285 11.27 17.53 10.45
CA ARG A 285 9.95 16.96 10.17
C ARG A 285 8.93 18.03 9.83
N THR A 286 8.86 19.10 10.62
CA THR A 286 7.93 20.21 10.37
C THR A 286 8.22 20.92 9.05
N ALA A 287 9.49 21.17 8.73
CA ALA A 287 9.90 21.82 7.48
C ALA A 287 9.55 20.97 6.24
N ILE A 288 9.85 19.66 6.28
CA ILE A 288 9.49 18.72 5.21
C ILE A 288 7.96 18.66 5.05
N ASP A 289 7.22 18.44 6.13
CA ASP A 289 5.77 18.27 6.05
C ASP A 289 5.10 19.53 5.45
N ALA A 290 5.60 20.73 5.78
CA ALA A 290 5.11 21.99 5.22
C ALA A 290 5.46 22.18 3.73
N GLU A 291 6.73 21.95 3.35
CA GLU A 291 7.19 22.13 1.96
C GLU A 291 6.51 21.13 1.02
N VAL A 292 6.42 19.85 1.41
CA VAL A 292 5.77 18.81 0.60
C VAL A 292 4.27 19.07 0.48
N LEU A 293 3.57 19.43 1.57
CA LEU A 293 2.14 19.72 1.48
C LEU A 293 1.84 20.92 0.56
N ALA A 294 2.65 21.97 0.63
CA ALA A 294 2.51 23.14 -0.24
C ALA A 294 2.76 22.78 -1.70
N HIS A 295 3.81 22.00 -1.97
CA HIS A 295 4.12 21.47 -3.30
C HIS A 295 2.98 20.62 -3.84
N ASP A 296 2.54 19.60 -3.10
CA ASP A 296 1.60 18.61 -3.58
C ASP A 296 0.22 19.22 -3.86
N ARG A 297 -0.24 20.16 -3.02
CA ARG A 297 -1.47 20.92 -3.30
C ARG A 297 -1.35 21.77 -4.56
N ARG A 298 -0.20 22.44 -4.74
CA ARG A 298 0.06 23.23 -5.96
C ARG A 298 0.08 22.33 -7.19
N TYR A 299 0.78 21.20 -7.13
CA TYR A 299 0.86 20.23 -8.21
C TYR A 299 -0.52 19.68 -8.58
N ALA A 300 -1.33 19.30 -7.59
CA ALA A 300 -2.70 18.81 -7.82
C ALA A 300 -3.57 19.83 -8.57
N ARG A 301 -3.37 21.13 -8.36
CA ARG A 301 -4.15 22.20 -8.99
C ARG A 301 -3.59 22.70 -10.31
N HIS A 302 -2.27 22.71 -10.47
CA HIS A 302 -1.59 23.41 -11.56
C HIS A 302 -0.64 22.53 -12.38
N GLY A 303 -0.46 21.27 -11.99
CA GLY A 303 0.53 20.37 -12.57
C GLY A 303 1.96 20.74 -12.16
N ALA A 304 2.93 20.21 -12.91
CA ALA A 304 4.35 20.43 -12.66
C ALA A 304 4.72 21.92 -12.76
N VAL A 305 5.25 22.48 -11.68
CA VAL A 305 5.70 23.88 -11.62
C VAL A 305 6.94 23.96 -10.77
N ASP A 306 8.06 24.31 -11.42
CA ASP A 306 9.36 24.58 -10.78
C ASP A 306 9.86 23.38 -9.94
N GLU A 307 9.74 22.18 -10.52
CA GLU A 307 10.09 20.90 -9.87
C GLU A 307 11.56 20.85 -9.43
N ASP A 308 12.47 21.39 -10.24
CA ASP A 308 13.90 21.41 -9.93
C ASP A 308 14.18 22.29 -8.70
N ALA A 309 13.54 23.46 -8.59
CA ALA A 309 13.69 24.30 -7.42
C ALA A 309 13.02 23.69 -6.17
N TYR A 310 11.95 22.91 -6.34
CA TYR A 310 11.37 22.13 -5.24
C TYR A 310 12.35 21.08 -4.72
N GLU A 311 13.00 20.31 -5.60
CA GLU A 311 14.04 19.37 -5.18
C GLU A 311 15.21 20.07 -4.47
N GLU A 312 15.64 21.24 -4.95
CA GLU A 312 16.68 22.05 -4.28
C GLU A 312 16.26 22.55 -2.90
N ARG A 313 14.98 22.96 -2.73
CA ARG A 313 14.45 23.32 -1.40
C ARG A 313 14.46 22.14 -0.45
N LEU A 314 14.08 20.94 -0.91
CA LEU A 314 14.17 19.72 -0.11
C LEU A 314 15.61 19.41 0.29
N ARG A 315 16.58 19.46 -0.64
CA ARG A 315 18.01 19.26 -0.36
C ARG A 315 18.51 20.24 0.70
N ARG A 316 18.09 21.50 0.62
CA ARG A 316 18.44 22.54 1.60
C ARG A 316 17.88 22.24 2.99
N ILE A 317 16.60 21.86 3.09
CA ILE A 317 15.97 21.48 4.37
C ILE A 317 16.73 20.32 5.02
N LEU A 318 17.13 19.30 4.25
CA LEU A 318 17.93 18.18 4.74
C LEU A 318 19.32 18.63 5.25
N ALA A 319 20.00 19.50 4.51
CA ALA A 319 21.31 20.03 4.88
C ALA A 319 21.26 20.93 6.13
N GLU A 320 20.24 21.78 6.24
CA GLU A 320 20.03 22.65 7.41
C GLU A 320 19.81 21.84 8.69
N ALA A 321 19.06 20.74 8.61
CA ALA A 321 18.87 19.83 9.74
C ALA A 321 20.19 19.21 10.21
N VAL A 322 21.06 18.78 9.28
CA VAL A 322 22.39 18.27 9.62
C VAL A 322 23.27 19.37 10.23
N ALA A 323 23.26 20.56 9.66
CA ALA A 323 24.04 21.70 10.18
C ALA A 323 23.64 22.10 11.61
N SER A 324 22.35 21.94 11.97
CA SER A 324 21.83 22.28 13.29
C SER A 324 22.36 21.38 14.42
N LEU A 325 23.00 20.25 14.12
CA LEU A 325 23.59 19.33 15.10
C LEU A 325 24.87 19.90 15.77
N GLY A 326 25.46 20.98 15.25
CA GLY A 326 26.59 21.72 15.85
C GLY A 326 27.95 21.57 15.15
N ARG A 327 29.00 22.24 15.67
CA ARG A 327 30.37 22.37 15.07
C ARG A 327 31.15 21.06 14.85
N ALA A 328 30.62 19.90 15.22
CA ALA A 328 31.20 18.61 14.83
C ALA A 328 31.06 18.34 13.31
N GLY A 329 30.23 19.11 12.62
CA GLY A 329 30.34 19.34 11.18
C GLY A 329 30.65 20.81 10.95
N LYS A 330 31.93 21.19 10.91
CA LYS A 330 32.30 22.07 9.82
C LYS A 330 31.99 21.27 8.55
N VAL A 331 30.77 21.42 8.05
CA VAL A 331 30.48 21.16 6.65
C VAL A 331 31.21 22.28 5.92
N ASP A 332 32.54 22.14 5.82
CA ASP A 332 33.41 23.03 5.07
C ASP A 332 33.08 22.78 3.59
N GLY A 333 31.97 23.36 3.13
CA GLY A 333 31.51 23.28 1.75
C GLY A 333 30.01 23.06 1.64
N ALA A 334 29.31 24.02 1.04
CA ALA A 334 28.09 23.71 0.30
C ALA A 334 28.45 22.61 -0.72
N GLY A 335 28.13 21.34 -0.43
CA GLY A 335 28.53 20.21 -1.28
C GLY A 335 28.68 18.84 -0.62
N GLU A 336 28.71 18.71 0.72
CA GLU A 336 28.73 17.38 1.36
C GLU A 336 27.32 16.75 1.37
N ASP A 337 27.24 15.46 1.07
CA ASP A 337 25.98 14.70 1.04
C ASP A 337 25.37 14.60 2.46
N PRO A 338 24.13 15.06 2.70
CA PRO A 338 23.49 14.97 4.02
C PRO A 338 23.10 13.54 4.41
N TRP A 339 22.97 12.59 3.46
CA TRP A 339 22.43 11.25 3.71
C TRP A 339 23.17 10.46 4.81
N PRO A 340 24.53 10.41 4.86
CA PRO A 340 25.23 9.70 5.93
C PRO A 340 24.95 10.27 7.32
N ALA A 341 24.80 11.59 7.45
CA ALA A 341 24.49 12.23 8.71
C ALA A 341 23.03 11.99 9.14
N LEU A 342 22.09 12.11 8.20
CA LEU A 342 20.68 11.76 8.44
C LEU A 342 20.53 10.30 8.89
N ARG A 343 21.25 9.37 8.26
CA ARG A 343 21.29 7.95 8.65
C ARG A 343 21.83 7.78 10.06
N ARG A 344 22.95 8.41 10.39
CA ARG A 344 23.64 8.25 11.67
C ARG A 344 22.86 8.84 12.85
N HIS A 345 22.33 10.05 12.69
CA HIS A 345 21.71 10.80 13.79
C HIS A 345 20.22 10.49 13.94
N PHE A 346 19.50 10.37 12.83
CA PHE A 346 18.05 10.22 12.82
C PHE A 346 17.56 8.83 12.38
N ASN A 347 18.45 7.92 12.00
CA ASN A 347 18.09 6.62 11.42
C ASN A 347 17.29 6.73 10.11
N LEU A 348 17.44 7.85 9.39
CA LEU A 348 16.72 8.12 8.15
C LEU A 348 17.44 7.54 6.92
N PHE A 349 16.66 7.06 5.96
CA PHE A 349 17.11 6.69 4.63
C PHE A 349 16.07 7.12 3.59
N GLY A 350 16.53 7.56 2.43
CA GLY A 350 15.63 8.03 1.41
C GLY A 350 16.30 8.46 0.12
N THR A 351 15.48 9.04 -0.77
CA THR A 351 15.92 9.66 -2.00
C THR A 351 15.02 10.84 -2.35
N ILE A 352 15.57 11.80 -3.09
CA ILE A 352 14.82 12.85 -3.79
C ILE A 352 14.87 12.48 -5.28
N GLY A 353 13.72 12.50 -5.94
CA GLY A 353 13.64 12.22 -7.37
C GLY A 353 12.21 12.23 -7.88
N LYS A 354 12.01 11.72 -9.09
CA LYS A 354 10.70 11.71 -9.73
C LYS A 354 10.01 10.36 -9.60
N SER A 355 8.76 10.39 -9.15
CA SER A 355 7.87 9.23 -9.09
C SER A 355 6.63 9.52 -9.93
N ASN A 356 6.40 8.71 -10.97
CA ASN A 356 5.32 8.92 -11.94
C ASN A 356 5.31 10.34 -12.56
N GLY A 357 6.51 10.88 -12.83
CA GLY A 357 6.67 12.21 -13.43
C GLY A 357 6.56 13.40 -12.47
N VAL A 358 6.36 13.16 -11.18
CA VAL A 358 6.26 14.22 -10.14
C VAL A 358 7.52 14.20 -9.28
N SER A 359 8.17 15.34 -9.06
CA SER A 359 9.28 15.41 -8.10
C SER A 359 8.78 15.12 -6.69
N SER A 360 9.55 14.37 -5.91
CA SER A 360 9.08 13.75 -4.69
C SER A 360 10.23 13.43 -3.73
N LEU A 361 9.92 13.47 -2.44
CA LEU A 361 10.76 12.93 -1.38
C LEU A 361 10.23 11.56 -0.95
N HIS A 362 11.10 10.55 -0.96
CA HIS A 362 10.86 9.25 -0.36
C HIS A 362 11.82 9.09 0.81
N LEU A 363 11.32 9.29 2.03
CA LEU A 363 12.14 9.35 3.24
C LEU A 363 11.45 8.60 4.36
N GLY A 364 12.15 7.67 5.01
CA GLY A 364 11.64 6.89 6.14
C GLY A 364 12.75 6.45 7.08
N HIS A 365 12.38 5.73 8.13
CA HIS A 365 13.29 5.22 9.15
C HIS A 365 13.62 3.77 8.86
N VAL A 366 14.90 3.42 8.91
CA VAL A 366 15.33 2.05 8.60
C VAL A 366 14.97 1.12 9.75
N VAL A 367 14.21 0.07 9.45
CA VAL A 367 13.79 -0.97 10.41
C VAL A 367 14.40 -2.33 10.08
N VAL A 368 14.89 -2.52 8.84
CA VAL A 368 15.71 -3.67 8.42
C VAL A 368 16.86 -3.14 7.56
N ASP A 369 18.06 -3.65 7.78
CA ASP A 369 19.27 -3.41 6.99
C ASP A 369 20.10 -4.70 7.02
N GLU A 370 19.93 -5.56 6.01
CA GLU A 370 20.49 -6.91 5.99
C GLU A 370 21.24 -7.18 4.68
N GLN A 371 22.34 -7.92 4.75
CA GLN A 371 22.91 -8.58 3.58
C GLN A 371 22.37 -10.00 3.49
N MET A 372 21.67 -10.28 2.41
CA MET A 372 21.04 -11.56 2.13
C MET A 372 21.83 -12.32 1.08
N SER A 373 22.11 -13.59 1.34
CA SER A 373 22.56 -14.51 0.30
C SER A 373 21.36 -15.04 -0.47
N VAL A 374 21.42 -14.95 -1.79
CA VAL A 374 20.41 -15.54 -2.68
C VAL A 374 21.03 -16.68 -3.44
N THR A 375 20.31 -17.81 -3.49
CA THR A 375 20.68 -18.96 -4.32
C THR A 375 19.50 -19.41 -5.16
N GLN A 376 19.67 -19.43 -6.48
CA GLN A 376 18.65 -19.89 -7.43
C GLN A 376 19.31 -20.72 -8.52
N ASP A 377 18.79 -21.94 -8.70
CA ASP A 377 19.26 -22.88 -9.73
C ASP A 377 20.78 -23.12 -9.74
N GLY A 378 21.38 -23.24 -8.55
CA GLY A 378 22.82 -23.48 -8.40
C GLY A 378 23.72 -22.24 -8.55
N ARG A 379 23.14 -21.06 -8.81
CA ARG A 379 23.85 -19.77 -8.79
C ARG A 379 23.65 -19.09 -7.45
N SER A 380 24.67 -18.38 -6.97
CA SER A 380 24.62 -17.66 -5.70
C SER A 380 25.13 -16.23 -5.85
N GLY A 381 24.54 -15.31 -5.09
CA GLY A 381 24.89 -13.90 -5.04
C GLY A 381 24.45 -13.25 -3.73
N THR A 382 24.73 -11.97 -3.58
CA THR A 382 24.36 -11.19 -2.39
C THR A 382 23.50 -10.00 -2.77
N LEU A 383 22.45 -9.77 -2.00
CA LEU A 383 21.63 -8.57 -2.04
C LEU A 383 21.76 -7.84 -0.71
N ARG A 384 21.75 -6.51 -0.72
CA ARG A 384 21.47 -5.73 0.49
C ARG A 384 19.98 -5.39 0.49
N PHE A 385 19.27 -5.72 1.55
CA PHE A 385 17.87 -5.41 1.72
C PHE A 385 17.70 -4.38 2.84
N LEU A 386 17.05 -3.27 2.52
CA LEU A 386 16.61 -2.27 3.49
C LEU A 386 15.09 -2.18 3.50
N ALA A 387 14.49 -2.29 4.68
CA ALA A 387 13.10 -1.89 4.88
C ALA A 387 13.07 -0.55 5.60
N ILE A 388 12.39 0.43 5.01
CA ILE A 388 12.09 1.71 5.63
C ILE A 388 10.61 1.76 6.03
N ASP A 389 10.34 2.40 7.15
CA ASP A 389 9.02 2.51 7.77
C ASP A 389 8.83 3.89 8.41
N LEU A 390 7.65 4.15 8.97
CA LEU A 390 7.27 5.40 9.64
C LEU A 390 7.71 6.59 8.79
N MET A 391 7.24 6.53 7.53
CA MET A 391 7.68 7.41 6.45
C MET A 391 7.52 8.87 6.86
N ALA A 392 8.57 9.65 6.59
CA ALA A 392 8.44 11.09 6.57
C ALA A 392 7.61 11.55 5.40
N GLN A 393 7.96 11.10 4.20
CA GLN A 393 7.24 11.38 2.97
C GLN A 393 7.39 10.19 2.02
N ASN A 394 6.37 9.91 1.21
CA ASN A 394 6.43 8.85 0.19
C ASN A 394 5.92 9.33 -1.18
N GLY A 395 6.25 10.58 -1.51
CA GLY A 395 5.90 11.25 -2.76
C GLY A 395 4.43 11.56 -2.97
N PHE A 396 4.17 12.32 -4.05
CA PHE A 396 2.86 12.88 -4.37
C PHE A 396 1.74 11.82 -4.48
N SER A 397 2.02 10.69 -5.14
CA SER A 397 1.03 9.62 -5.28
C SER A 397 0.68 8.95 -3.95
N GLY A 398 1.60 8.94 -2.98
CA GLY A 398 1.33 8.50 -1.62
C GLY A 398 0.44 9.47 -0.87
N TRP A 399 0.69 10.77 -0.99
CA TRP A 399 -0.14 11.83 -0.41
C TRP A 399 -1.55 11.87 -1.03
N LEU A 400 -1.65 11.87 -2.37
CA LEU A 400 -2.91 11.96 -3.09
C LEU A 400 -3.81 10.76 -2.81
N ALA A 401 -3.23 9.56 -2.80
CA ALA A 401 -3.93 8.34 -2.40
C ALA A 401 -3.99 8.17 -0.87
N ASP A 402 -3.65 9.21 -0.11
CA ASP A 402 -3.97 9.30 1.32
C ASP A 402 -3.36 8.15 2.14
N GLY A 403 -2.08 7.86 1.84
CA GLY A 403 -1.31 6.74 2.38
C GLY A 403 -1.61 5.37 1.76
N ALA A 404 -2.73 5.23 1.05
CA ALA A 404 -3.13 3.98 0.39
C ALA A 404 -2.41 3.74 -0.96
N GLY A 405 -1.65 4.73 -1.45
CA GLY A 405 -0.81 4.65 -2.65
C GLY A 405 0.66 4.98 -2.39
N GLY A 406 1.40 5.26 -3.46
CA GLY A 406 2.84 5.58 -3.39
C GLY A 406 3.76 4.41 -3.76
N PRO A 407 5.04 4.70 -4.09
CA PRO A 407 6.02 3.67 -4.38
C PRO A 407 6.17 2.66 -3.24
N GLY A 408 6.22 1.39 -3.59
CA GLY A 408 6.44 0.27 -2.67
C GLY A 408 7.91 0.05 -2.32
N GLY A 409 8.83 0.58 -3.11
CA GLY A 409 10.25 0.33 -3.01
C GLY A 409 10.99 0.76 -4.26
N TRP A 410 12.31 0.64 -4.25
CA TRP A 410 13.19 0.90 -5.38
C TRP A 410 14.50 0.14 -5.21
N ALA A 411 15.26 -0.01 -6.30
CA ALA A 411 16.62 -0.51 -6.26
C ALA A 411 17.61 0.66 -6.27
N VAL A 412 18.69 0.51 -5.52
CA VAL A 412 19.91 1.32 -5.60
C VAL A 412 21.00 0.39 -6.09
N ASP A 413 21.87 0.87 -6.98
CA ASP A 413 23.06 0.16 -7.50
C ASP A 413 22.87 -1.26 -8.09
N GLY A 414 21.63 -1.71 -8.27
CA GLY A 414 21.29 -3.05 -8.78
C GLY A 414 21.37 -4.18 -7.74
N THR A 415 22.01 -3.95 -6.59
CA THR A 415 22.17 -4.97 -5.54
C THR A 415 21.57 -4.57 -4.20
N THR A 416 21.22 -3.29 -4.04
CA THR A 416 20.55 -2.79 -2.84
C THR A 416 19.06 -2.60 -3.12
N ILE A 417 18.20 -3.33 -2.42
CA ILE A 417 16.75 -3.25 -2.54
C ILE A 417 16.16 -2.52 -1.35
N ILE A 418 15.35 -1.51 -1.63
CA ILE A 418 14.66 -0.71 -0.62
C ILE A 418 13.18 -1.04 -0.69
N GLN A 419 12.60 -1.40 0.45
CA GLN A 419 11.17 -1.62 0.64
C GLN A 419 10.57 -0.53 1.53
N VAL A 420 9.44 0.02 1.10
CA VAL A 420 8.58 0.89 1.90
C VAL A 420 7.57 0.00 2.65
N ARG A 421 7.90 -0.38 3.89
CA ARG A 421 7.11 -1.32 4.71
C ARG A 421 5.62 -0.96 4.82
N PRO A 422 5.20 0.31 5.02
CA PRO A 422 3.79 0.66 5.11
C PRO A 422 2.93 0.22 3.91
N ARG A 423 3.50 0.24 2.69
CA ARG A 423 2.80 -0.20 1.47
C ARG A 423 2.49 -1.69 1.49
N PHE A 424 3.43 -2.48 1.98
CA PHE A 424 3.28 -3.92 2.12
C PHE A 424 2.33 -4.26 3.27
N MET A 425 2.44 -3.56 4.40
CA MET A 425 1.53 -3.74 5.54
C MET A 425 0.08 -3.45 5.16
N ALA A 426 -0.20 -2.40 4.39
CA ALA A 426 -1.55 -2.15 3.88
C ALA A 426 -2.11 -3.34 3.07
N THR A 427 -1.28 -4.00 2.27
CA THR A 427 -1.67 -5.21 1.54
C THR A 427 -1.93 -6.38 2.49
N VAL A 428 -1.12 -6.53 3.54
CA VAL A 428 -1.33 -7.56 4.57
C VAL A 428 -2.65 -7.33 5.32
N GLU A 429 -2.93 -6.11 5.76
CA GLU A 429 -4.18 -5.79 6.49
C GLU A 429 -5.42 -6.03 5.62
N THR A 430 -5.39 -5.61 4.35
CA THR A 430 -6.51 -5.86 3.42
C THR A 430 -6.72 -7.36 3.16
N SER A 431 -5.64 -8.14 3.11
CA SER A 431 -5.73 -9.60 2.98
C SER A 431 -6.22 -10.28 4.27
N LEU A 432 -5.81 -9.80 5.44
CA LEU A 432 -6.29 -10.30 6.74
C LEU A 432 -7.80 -10.11 6.88
N ALA A 433 -8.34 -8.96 6.45
CA ALA A 433 -9.77 -8.67 6.50
C ALA A 433 -10.64 -9.71 5.75
N VAL A 434 -10.10 -10.33 4.70
CA VAL A 434 -10.81 -11.37 3.91
C VAL A 434 -10.35 -12.80 4.23
N ALA A 435 -9.39 -12.97 5.15
CA ALA A 435 -8.84 -14.28 5.52
C ALA A 435 -9.81 -15.14 6.33
N ARG A 436 -10.81 -14.53 6.98
CA ARG A 436 -11.84 -15.22 7.77
C ARG A 436 -13.22 -15.09 7.12
N PRO A 437 -14.14 -16.05 7.36
CA PRO A 437 -15.56 -15.85 7.05
C PRO A 437 -16.09 -14.59 7.74
N GLY A 438 -16.88 -13.80 7.02
CA GLY A 438 -17.43 -12.55 7.53
C GLY A 438 -17.77 -11.55 6.43
N ALA A 439 -18.31 -10.40 6.83
CA ALA A 439 -18.86 -9.40 5.90
C ALA A 439 -17.84 -8.91 4.84
N ALA A 440 -16.57 -8.72 5.23
CA ALA A 440 -15.51 -8.32 4.32
C ALA A 440 -15.22 -9.40 3.25
N ARG A 441 -15.13 -10.67 3.66
CA ARG A 441 -14.94 -11.79 2.72
C ARG A 441 -16.15 -11.99 1.82
N ASP A 442 -17.37 -11.93 2.36
CA ASP A 442 -18.60 -12.07 1.57
C ASP A 442 -18.72 -10.97 0.52
N ARG A 443 -18.31 -9.75 0.86
CA ARG A 443 -18.19 -8.64 -0.09
C ARG A 443 -17.18 -8.95 -1.19
N ALA A 444 -15.96 -9.37 -0.83
CA ALA A 444 -14.94 -9.71 -1.82
C ALA A 444 -15.42 -10.81 -2.79
N LEU A 445 -16.14 -11.83 -2.29
CA LEU A 445 -16.73 -12.87 -3.13
C LEU A 445 -17.79 -12.34 -4.11
N ARG A 446 -18.65 -11.41 -3.68
CA ARG A 446 -19.62 -10.76 -4.58
C ARG A 446 -18.94 -9.90 -5.66
N GLU A 447 -17.87 -9.19 -5.29
CA GLU A 447 -17.07 -8.41 -6.24
C GLU A 447 -16.37 -9.31 -7.26
N ILE A 448 -15.79 -10.43 -6.82
CA ILE A 448 -15.18 -11.45 -7.68
C ILE A 448 -16.19 -11.96 -8.72
N GLU A 449 -17.41 -12.30 -8.31
CA GLU A 449 -18.43 -12.81 -9.24
C GLU A 449 -18.92 -11.73 -10.22
N THR A 450 -18.96 -10.47 -9.78
CA THR A 450 -19.24 -9.34 -10.68
C THR A 450 -18.13 -9.18 -11.71
N LYS A 451 -16.87 -9.18 -11.28
CA LYS A 451 -15.70 -9.06 -12.17
C LYS A 451 -15.57 -10.25 -13.12
N ARG A 452 -15.92 -11.47 -12.69
CA ARG A 452 -15.95 -12.67 -13.56
C ARG A 452 -16.82 -12.48 -14.80
N ARG A 453 -17.94 -11.75 -14.70
CA ARG A 453 -18.79 -11.45 -15.86
C ARG A 453 -18.10 -10.49 -16.83
N SER A 454 -17.38 -9.50 -16.31
CA SER A 454 -16.56 -8.57 -17.10
C SER A 454 -15.37 -9.29 -17.75
N ASP A 455 -14.69 -10.18 -17.03
CA ASP A 455 -13.57 -10.99 -17.56
C ASP A 455 -13.97 -11.71 -18.86
N ARG A 456 -15.17 -12.32 -18.90
CA ARG A 456 -15.68 -13.01 -20.10
C ARG A 456 -15.82 -12.08 -21.30
N ALA A 457 -16.26 -10.84 -21.08
CA ALA A 457 -16.39 -9.86 -22.16
C ALA A 457 -15.00 -9.43 -22.66
N ILE A 458 -14.07 -9.16 -21.75
CA ILE A 458 -12.68 -8.79 -22.07
C ILE A 458 -11.99 -9.92 -22.85
N ALA A 459 -12.06 -11.15 -22.34
CA ALA A 459 -11.38 -12.31 -22.92
C ALA A 459 -11.88 -12.68 -24.33
N ARG A 460 -13.15 -12.37 -24.66
CA ARG A 460 -13.69 -12.56 -26.02
C ARG A 460 -13.09 -11.59 -27.04
N ASN A 461 -12.74 -10.39 -26.61
CA ASN A 461 -12.18 -9.35 -27.47
C ASN A 461 -10.65 -9.48 -27.59
N GLU A 462 -9.98 -9.76 -26.49
CA GLU A 462 -8.53 -9.96 -26.45
C GLU A 462 -8.19 -11.18 -25.57
N PRO A 463 -7.88 -12.35 -26.18
CA PRO A 463 -7.65 -13.59 -25.43
C PRO A 463 -6.45 -13.55 -24.47
N ILE A 464 -5.47 -12.68 -24.73
CA ILE A 464 -4.32 -12.41 -23.86
C ILE A 464 -4.42 -10.99 -23.32
N SER A 465 -5.22 -10.84 -22.28
CA SER A 465 -5.54 -9.56 -21.62
C SER A 465 -5.46 -9.71 -20.10
N TYR A 466 -5.58 -8.60 -19.37
CA TYR A 466 -5.74 -8.60 -17.93
C TYR A 466 -7.20 -8.86 -17.55
N LEU A 467 -7.43 -9.89 -16.75
CA LEU A 467 -8.75 -10.31 -16.27
C LEU A 467 -8.84 -10.06 -14.75
N PRO A 468 -9.43 -8.95 -14.29
CA PRO A 468 -9.43 -8.56 -12.88
C PRO A 468 -10.11 -9.59 -11.97
N GLY A 469 -11.17 -10.27 -12.43
CA GLY A 469 -11.81 -11.31 -11.62
C GLY A 469 -10.94 -12.56 -11.46
N VAL A 470 -10.18 -12.95 -12.48
CA VAL A 470 -9.18 -14.04 -12.40
C VAL A 470 -8.11 -13.70 -11.37
N ARG A 471 -7.57 -12.47 -11.42
CA ARG A 471 -6.59 -11.99 -10.43
C ARG A 471 -7.14 -12.10 -9.01
N ASP A 472 -8.35 -11.61 -8.77
CA ASP A 472 -8.93 -11.62 -7.42
C ASP A 472 -9.18 -13.05 -6.90
N ARG A 473 -9.53 -14.00 -7.78
CA ARG A 473 -9.65 -15.42 -7.43
C ARG A 473 -8.29 -16.03 -7.07
N LEU A 474 -7.24 -15.78 -7.86
CA LEU A 474 -5.88 -16.22 -7.55
C LEU A 474 -5.41 -15.66 -6.19
N ARG A 475 -5.67 -14.38 -5.93
CA ARG A 475 -5.33 -13.74 -4.66
C ARG A 475 -6.06 -14.40 -3.49
N LEU A 476 -7.37 -14.60 -3.62
CA LEU A 476 -8.18 -15.22 -2.55
C LEU A 476 -7.74 -16.67 -2.28
N GLN A 477 -7.45 -17.45 -3.31
CA GLN A 477 -6.90 -18.80 -3.16
C GLN A 477 -5.54 -18.78 -2.45
N GLY A 478 -4.65 -17.84 -2.80
CA GLY A 478 -3.38 -17.68 -2.11
C GLY A 478 -3.53 -17.27 -0.64
N ILE A 479 -4.52 -16.43 -0.32
CA ILE A 479 -4.90 -16.11 1.07
C ILE A 479 -5.38 -17.38 1.79
N ASP A 480 -6.23 -18.17 1.15
CA ASP A 480 -6.76 -19.41 1.73
C ASP A 480 -5.66 -20.44 2.00
N ASP A 481 -4.63 -20.53 1.14
CA ASP A 481 -3.45 -21.37 1.37
C ASP A 481 -2.68 -20.93 2.64
N ILE A 482 -2.52 -19.61 2.84
CA ILE A 482 -1.86 -19.07 4.04
C ILE A 482 -2.71 -19.33 5.29
N VAL A 483 -4.03 -19.13 5.21
CA VAL A 483 -4.97 -19.45 6.31
C VAL A 483 -4.85 -20.92 6.71
N ALA A 484 -4.82 -21.82 5.72
CA ALA A 484 -4.68 -23.25 5.97
C ALA A 484 -3.34 -23.57 6.65
N SER A 485 -2.24 -22.95 6.22
CA SER A 485 -0.92 -23.09 6.84
C SER A 485 -0.91 -22.66 8.31
N VAL A 486 -1.41 -21.45 8.60
CA VAL A 486 -1.49 -20.91 9.98
C VAL A 486 -2.34 -21.80 10.89
N ARG A 487 -3.48 -22.31 10.39
CA ARG A 487 -4.35 -23.20 11.16
C ARG A 487 -3.73 -24.57 11.41
N THR A 488 -3.03 -25.12 10.41
CA THR A 488 -2.33 -26.40 10.55
C THR A 488 -1.22 -26.36 11.59
N ALA A 489 -0.62 -25.18 11.80
CA ALA A 489 0.35 -24.94 12.87
C ALA A 489 -0.26 -24.89 14.30
N GLY A 490 -1.57 -25.08 14.45
CA GLY A 490 -2.24 -25.12 15.76
C GLY A 490 -2.35 -23.76 16.45
N ILE A 491 -2.24 -22.66 15.70
CA ILE A 491 -2.34 -21.30 16.24
C ILE A 491 -3.77 -21.05 16.74
N SER A 492 -3.88 -20.53 17.97
CA SER A 492 -5.16 -20.18 18.58
C SER A 492 -5.83 -19.00 17.86
N GLU A 493 -7.14 -18.82 18.05
CA GLU A 493 -7.88 -17.72 17.42
C GLU A 493 -7.34 -16.34 17.83
N ALA A 494 -6.92 -16.18 19.09
CA ALA A 494 -6.28 -14.96 19.57
C ALA A 494 -4.92 -14.69 18.91
N GLY A 495 -4.18 -15.74 18.56
CA GLY A 495 -2.87 -15.65 17.88
C GLY A 495 -2.94 -15.62 16.36
N PHE A 496 -4.12 -15.82 15.76
CA PHE A 496 -4.26 -16.00 14.31
C PHE A 496 -3.84 -14.77 13.52
N ALA A 497 -4.26 -13.56 13.91
CA ALA A 497 -3.96 -12.36 13.14
C ALA A 497 -2.45 -12.03 13.08
N PRO A 498 -1.70 -12.01 14.20
CA PRO A 498 -0.25 -11.90 14.16
C PRO A 498 0.42 -12.99 13.30
N ALA A 499 0.00 -14.25 13.44
CA ALA A 499 0.57 -15.36 12.67
C ALA A 499 0.27 -15.24 11.16
N PHE A 500 -0.93 -14.83 10.79
CA PHE A 500 -1.30 -14.56 9.39
C PHE A 500 -0.49 -13.41 8.80
N ARG A 501 -0.34 -12.29 9.54
CA ARG A 501 0.48 -11.15 9.08
C ARG A 501 1.90 -11.56 8.78
N LYS A 502 2.51 -12.33 9.68
CA LYS A 502 3.86 -12.88 9.51
C LYS A 502 3.94 -13.78 8.28
N ALA A 503 3.09 -14.79 8.18
CA ALA A 503 3.09 -15.75 7.07
C ALA A 503 2.83 -15.08 5.70
N TYR A 504 1.92 -14.11 5.65
CA TYR A 504 1.64 -13.36 4.43
C TYR A 504 2.79 -12.43 4.04
N ALA A 505 3.37 -11.71 5.01
CA ALA A 505 4.53 -10.87 4.79
C ALA A 505 5.73 -11.69 4.28
N GLU A 506 6.03 -12.82 4.92
CA GLU A 506 7.07 -13.77 4.49
C GLU A 506 6.82 -14.31 3.09
N ALA A 507 5.57 -14.68 2.76
CA ALA A 507 5.22 -15.18 1.44
C ALA A 507 5.47 -14.13 0.34
N THR A 508 5.02 -12.88 0.57
CA THR A 508 5.20 -11.78 -0.38
C THR A 508 6.65 -11.31 -0.48
N PHE A 509 7.37 -11.25 0.64
CA PHE A 509 8.79 -10.91 0.69
C PHE A 509 9.63 -11.98 -0.02
N GLY A 510 9.38 -13.27 0.27
CA GLY A 510 10.06 -14.38 -0.37
C GLY A 510 9.88 -14.40 -1.89
N SER A 511 8.68 -14.10 -2.40
CA SER A 511 8.45 -14.05 -3.84
C SER A 511 9.00 -12.76 -4.48
N ALA A 512 8.63 -11.59 -3.96
CA ALA A 512 8.90 -10.31 -4.63
C ALA A 512 10.31 -9.77 -4.38
N ILE A 513 10.96 -10.13 -3.27
CA ILE A 513 12.32 -9.64 -2.96
C ILE A 513 13.33 -10.76 -3.18
N VAL A 514 13.20 -11.87 -2.47
CA VAL A 514 14.23 -12.93 -2.51
C VAL A 514 14.25 -13.63 -3.86
N ALA A 515 13.09 -13.97 -4.42
CA ALA A 515 13.01 -14.67 -5.70
C ALA A 515 13.12 -13.73 -6.91
N HIS A 516 12.36 -12.64 -6.94
CA HIS A 516 12.35 -11.70 -8.07
C HIS A 516 13.62 -10.83 -8.14
N GLU A 517 13.85 -9.95 -7.15
CA GLU A 517 15.04 -9.08 -7.15
C GLU A 517 16.34 -9.89 -7.04
N GLY A 518 16.30 -11.01 -6.33
CA GLY A 518 17.41 -11.95 -6.30
C GLY A 518 17.76 -12.51 -7.67
N ARG A 519 16.79 -12.73 -8.55
CA ARG A 519 17.06 -13.14 -9.93
C ARG A 519 17.73 -12.03 -10.73
N HIS A 520 17.31 -10.78 -10.55
CA HIS A 520 17.95 -9.63 -11.20
C HIS A 520 19.43 -9.53 -10.84
N ALA A 521 19.77 -9.64 -9.56
CA ALA A 521 21.18 -9.60 -9.13
C ALA A 521 22.00 -10.76 -9.70
N LEU A 522 21.46 -11.99 -9.73
CA LEU A 522 22.15 -13.14 -10.31
C LEU A 522 22.35 -12.97 -11.83
N ASP A 523 21.33 -12.49 -12.54
CA ASP A 523 21.41 -12.28 -13.99
C ASP A 523 22.37 -11.13 -14.33
N GLN A 524 22.47 -10.07 -13.52
CA GLN A 524 23.46 -9.00 -13.71
C GLN A 524 24.91 -9.49 -13.53
N ILE A 525 25.15 -10.42 -12.60
CA ILE A 525 26.46 -11.06 -12.41
C ILE A 525 26.83 -11.94 -13.61
N GLU A 526 25.86 -12.70 -14.14
CA GLU A 526 26.10 -13.64 -15.24
C GLU A 526 26.23 -12.96 -16.61
N PHE A 527 25.46 -11.89 -16.81
CA PHE A 527 25.31 -11.16 -18.08
C PHE A 527 25.75 -9.69 -17.95
N PRO A 528 27.04 -9.39 -17.66
CA PRO A 528 27.53 -8.02 -17.56
C PRO A 528 27.85 -7.39 -18.93
N GLY A 529 27.85 -6.06 -18.97
CA GLY A 529 28.38 -5.27 -20.10
C GLY A 529 27.64 -5.54 -21.41
N GLY A 530 28.38 -5.81 -22.49
CA GLY A 530 27.80 -6.09 -23.82
C GLY A 530 26.95 -7.37 -23.90
N ARG A 531 26.97 -8.22 -22.86
CA ARG A 531 26.10 -9.41 -22.73
C ARG A 531 24.83 -9.14 -21.92
N ALA A 532 24.62 -7.90 -21.45
CA ALA A 532 23.46 -7.54 -20.65
C ALA A 532 22.15 -7.92 -21.35
N LEU A 533 21.29 -8.59 -20.60
CA LEU A 533 19.96 -8.94 -21.07
C LEU A 533 19.11 -7.67 -21.20
N PRO A 534 18.23 -7.58 -22.22
CA PRO A 534 17.29 -6.48 -22.31
C PRO A 534 16.31 -6.53 -21.13
N ASN A 535 15.78 -5.37 -20.74
CA ASN A 535 15.00 -5.22 -19.50
C ASN A 535 13.78 -6.16 -19.47
N GLU A 536 13.08 -6.33 -20.58
CA GLU A 536 11.94 -7.25 -20.69
C GLU A 536 12.32 -8.73 -20.50
N GLU A 537 13.54 -9.14 -20.85
CA GLU A 537 14.03 -10.51 -20.64
C GLU A 537 14.45 -10.73 -19.18
N LEU A 538 15.12 -9.74 -18.56
CA LEU A 538 15.41 -9.74 -17.12
C LEU A 538 14.12 -9.88 -16.31
N GLU A 539 13.12 -9.04 -16.62
CA GLU A 539 11.83 -9.07 -15.97
C GLU A 539 11.10 -10.40 -16.16
N TYR A 540 11.11 -10.94 -17.38
CA TYR A 540 10.47 -12.25 -17.63
C TYR A 540 11.11 -13.36 -16.79
N ARG A 541 12.45 -13.46 -16.75
CA ARG A 541 13.18 -14.44 -15.93
C ARG A 541 12.94 -14.26 -14.43
N ALA A 542 12.89 -13.01 -13.96
CA ALA A 542 12.58 -12.68 -12.58
C ALA A 542 11.14 -13.07 -12.20
N LYS A 543 10.16 -12.89 -13.11
CA LYS A 543 8.76 -13.32 -12.91
C LYS A 543 8.60 -14.85 -12.88
N LEU A 544 9.38 -15.57 -13.69
CA LEU A 544 9.44 -17.04 -13.60
C LEU A 544 9.99 -17.48 -12.23
N SER A 545 11.06 -16.84 -11.76
CA SER A 545 11.68 -17.11 -10.46
C SER A 545 10.73 -16.78 -9.29
N GLU A 546 10.02 -15.65 -9.37
CA GLU A 546 9.00 -15.22 -8.42
C GLU A 546 7.95 -16.32 -8.17
N ILE A 547 7.48 -16.98 -9.22
CA ILE A 547 6.54 -18.11 -9.09
C ILE A 547 7.26 -19.38 -8.64
N ALA A 548 8.41 -19.72 -9.24
CA ALA A 548 9.12 -20.98 -9.02
C ALA A 548 9.57 -21.20 -7.57
N PHE A 549 9.99 -20.13 -6.90
CA PHE A 549 10.55 -20.14 -5.55
C PHE A 549 9.57 -19.62 -4.48
N SER A 550 8.37 -19.18 -4.86
CA SER A 550 7.36 -18.76 -3.89
C SER A 550 6.77 -19.94 -3.10
N VAL A 551 6.42 -19.66 -1.84
CA VAL A 551 5.63 -20.55 -1.00
C VAL A 551 4.18 -20.66 -1.48
N SER A 552 3.63 -19.58 -2.07
CA SER A 552 2.30 -19.55 -2.69
C SER A 552 2.38 -19.00 -4.13
N PRO A 553 2.60 -19.89 -5.12
CA PRO A 553 2.60 -19.55 -6.55
C PRO A 553 1.36 -18.79 -7.03
N ARG A 554 0.15 -19.11 -6.55
CA ARG A 554 -1.07 -18.37 -6.88
C ARG A 554 -1.05 -16.94 -6.36
N LEU A 555 -0.58 -16.73 -5.12
CA LEU A 555 -0.45 -15.39 -4.56
C LEU A 555 0.57 -14.56 -5.35
N ALA A 556 1.74 -15.12 -5.64
CA ALA A 556 2.76 -14.49 -6.47
C ALA A 556 2.19 -14.10 -7.85
N LEU A 557 1.54 -15.06 -8.53
CA LEU A 557 0.91 -14.82 -9.83
C LEU A 557 -0.16 -13.73 -9.78
N SER A 558 -0.93 -13.61 -8.69
CA SER A 558 -1.93 -12.53 -8.52
C SER A 558 -1.32 -11.12 -8.45
N SER A 559 -0.06 -11.01 -8.02
CA SER A 559 0.71 -9.76 -8.00
C SER A 559 1.30 -9.44 -9.37
N ILE A 560 1.78 -10.47 -10.08
CA ILE A 560 2.29 -10.38 -11.45
C ILE A 560 1.17 -9.99 -12.43
N TYR A 561 0.01 -10.63 -12.29
CA TYR A 561 -1.16 -10.41 -13.13
C TYR A 561 -1.92 -9.16 -12.66
N SER A 562 -1.39 -7.99 -13.00
CA SER A 562 -1.87 -6.67 -12.53
C SER A 562 -2.37 -5.78 -13.67
N PRO A 563 -3.01 -4.63 -13.38
CA PRO A 563 -3.46 -3.68 -14.42
C PRO A 563 -2.36 -3.12 -15.32
N LEU A 564 -1.08 -3.28 -14.97
CA LEU A 564 0.07 -2.87 -15.81
C LEU A 564 0.38 -3.88 -16.94
N PHE A 565 -0.52 -4.84 -17.16
CA PHE A 565 -0.42 -5.87 -18.18
C PHE A 565 -0.27 -5.30 -19.59
N GLY A 566 0.75 -5.74 -20.33
CA GLY A 566 0.93 -5.37 -21.72
C GLY A 566 1.31 -3.90 -21.96
N GLY A 567 1.68 -3.15 -20.92
CA GLY A 567 2.26 -1.81 -21.06
C GLY A 567 3.63 -1.82 -21.76
N SER A 568 4.15 -0.63 -22.07
CA SER A 568 5.46 -0.46 -22.73
C SER A 568 6.67 -0.64 -21.79
N THR A 569 6.45 -0.90 -20.50
CA THR A 569 7.51 -1.16 -19.53
C THR A 569 7.98 -2.61 -19.60
N GLY A 570 9.21 -2.91 -19.18
CA GLY A 570 9.73 -4.29 -19.14
C GLY A 570 8.83 -5.23 -18.33
N HIS A 571 8.32 -4.78 -17.17
CA HIS A 571 7.33 -5.53 -16.40
C HIS A 571 6.05 -5.82 -17.21
N GLY A 572 5.49 -4.81 -17.90
CA GLY A 572 4.26 -4.97 -18.67
C GLY A 572 4.40 -5.99 -19.80
N VAL A 573 5.53 -5.94 -20.52
CA VAL A 573 5.89 -6.89 -21.58
C VAL A 573 6.10 -8.30 -21.02
N ALA A 574 6.88 -8.43 -19.94
CA ALA A 574 7.15 -9.71 -19.27
C ALA A 574 5.88 -10.37 -18.75
N ASN A 575 4.98 -9.61 -18.11
CA ASN A 575 3.71 -10.12 -17.59
C ASN A 575 2.83 -10.66 -18.72
N ARG A 576 2.76 -9.95 -19.86
CA ARG A 576 1.99 -10.40 -21.02
C ARG A 576 2.58 -11.67 -21.63
N ARG A 577 3.91 -11.74 -21.75
CA ARG A 577 4.61 -12.94 -22.24
C ARG A 577 4.31 -14.16 -21.36
N LEU A 578 4.47 -14.03 -20.05
CA LEU A 578 4.17 -15.09 -19.09
C LEU A 578 2.71 -15.56 -19.18
N ALA A 579 1.75 -14.63 -19.25
CA ALA A 579 0.35 -15.02 -19.42
C ALA A 579 0.11 -15.76 -20.73
N ALA A 580 0.75 -15.37 -21.84
CA ALA A 580 0.66 -16.10 -23.10
C ALA A 580 1.26 -17.52 -23.00
N ASP A 581 2.36 -17.70 -22.28
CA ASP A 581 2.94 -19.03 -22.02
C ASP A 581 2.01 -19.90 -21.19
N LEU A 582 1.45 -19.36 -20.10
CA LEU A 582 0.49 -20.07 -19.25
C LEU A 582 -0.79 -20.43 -20.02
N ALA A 583 -1.29 -19.53 -20.86
CA ALA A 583 -2.44 -19.77 -21.73
C ALA A 583 -2.19 -20.91 -22.72
N ARG A 584 -1.00 -20.95 -23.35
CA ARG A 584 -0.60 -22.04 -24.24
C ARG A 584 -0.53 -23.37 -23.49
N TRP A 585 0.05 -23.37 -22.29
CA TRP A 585 0.13 -24.59 -21.47
C TRP A 585 -1.25 -25.12 -21.10
N ILE A 586 -2.16 -24.25 -20.63
CA ILE A 586 -3.55 -24.63 -20.28
C ILE A 586 -4.27 -25.20 -21.51
N ALA A 587 -4.13 -24.59 -22.69
CA ALA A 587 -4.76 -25.09 -23.91
C ALA A 587 -4.24 -26.48 -24.32
N ALA A 588 -2.94 -26.73 -24.13
CA ALA A 588 -2.31 -28.00 -24.49
C ALA A 588 -2.52 -29.12 -23.45
N ASN A 589 -2.86 -28.79 -22.21
CA ASN A 589 -2.97 -29.73 -21.08
C ASN A 589 -4.34 -29.63 -20.38
N GLY A 590 -5.40 -29.37 -21.15
CA GLY A 590 -6.75 -29.17 -20.58
C GLY A 590 -7.26 -30.36 -19.77
N ASP A 591 -6.83 -31.57 -20.10
CA ASP A 591 -7.11 -32.81 -19.36
C ASP A 591 -6.48 -32.84 -17.95
N GLN A 592 -5.38 -32.11 -17.75
CA GLN A 592 -4.71 -31.97 -16.44
C GLN A 592 -5.27 -30.80 -15.61
N VAL A 593 -6.09 -29.93 -16.20
CA VAL A 593 -6.66 -28.77 -15.51
C VAL A 593 -7.99 -29.15 -14.88
N ALA A 594 -8.06 -29.13 -13.55
CA ALA A 594 -9.24 -29.55 -12.81
C ALA A 594 -10.50 -28.74 -13.22
N GLY A 595 -11.50 -29.46 -13.73
CA GLY A 595 -12.77 -28.89 -14.17
C GLY A 595 -12.69 -28.06 -15.45
N TYR A 596 -11.64 -28.20 -16.27
CA TYR A 596 -11.43 -27.48 -17.53
C TYR A 596 -12.70 -27.39 -18.39
N ASP A 597 -12.94 -26.20 -18.93
CA ASP A 597 -14.09 -25.87 -19.76
C ASP A 597 -13.59 -25.38 -21.13
N PRO A 598 -13.75 -26.17 -22.21
CA PRO A 598 -13.29 -25.79 -23.54
C PRO A 598 -14.06 -24.61 -24.15
N GLN A 599 -15.17 -24.18 -23.54
CA GLN A 599 -15.92 -23.00 -23.98
C GLN A 599 -15.38 -21.68 -23.44
N ARG A 600 -14.37 -21.73 -22.56
CA ARG A 600 -13.71 -20.55 -21.98
C ARG A 600 -12.29 -20.43 -22.50
N THR A 601 -11.80 -19.20 -22.61
CA THR A 601 -10.39 -18.98 -22.95
C THR A 601 -9.48 -19.58 -21.88
N PRO A 602 -8.23 -19.93 -22.23
CA PRO A 602 -7.28 -20.43 -21.24
C PRO A 602 -7.05 -19.49 -20.05
N LEU A 603 -6.98 -18.17 -20.28
CA LEU A 603 -6.74 -17.20 -19.19
C LEU A 603 -7.91 -17.04 -18.24
N GLU A 604 -9.16 -17.21 -18.69
CA GLU A 604 -10.32 -17.25 -17.78
C GLU A 604 -10.26 -18.41 -16.78
N GLN A 605 -9.40 -19.39 -17.05
CA GLN A 605 -9.21 -20.61 -16.27
C GLN A 605 -7.87 -20.64 -15.54
N LEU A 606 -7.11 -19.55 -15.56
CA LEU A 606 -5.78 -19.47 -14.93
C LEU A 606 -5.84 -19.78 -13.43
N ASP A 607 -6.91 -19.38 -12.74
CA ASP A 607 -7.16 -19.67 -11.31
C ASP A 607 -7.43 -21.16 -11.01
N ARG A 608 -7.50 -22.02 -12.04
CA ARG A 608 -7.64 -23.47 -11.87
C ARG A 608 -6.32 -24.20 -11.74
N LEU A 609 -5.20 -23.57 -12.13
CA LEU A 609 -3.89 -24.16 -11.94
C LEU A 609 -3.57 -24.27 -10.43
N THR A 610 -3.06 -25.43 -10.03
CA THR A 610 -2.53 -25.65 -8.68
C THR A 610 -1.18 -24.96 -8.50
N ASN A 611 -0.78 -24.75 -7.24
CA ASN A 611 0.56 -24.22 -6.93
C ASN A 611 1.67 -25.08 -7.53
N ASP A 612 1.51 -26.41 -7.51
CA ASP A 612 2.49 -27.34 -8.08
C ASP A 612 2.52 -27.31 -9.60
N GLN A 613 1.36 -27.22 -10.26
CA GLN A 613 1.30 -27.02 -11.71
C GLN A 613 1.98 -25.71 -12.11
N LEU A 614 1.65 -24.60 -11.45
CA LEU A 614 2.28 -23.30 -11.71
C LEU A 614 3.81 -23.41 -11.59
N ARG A 615 4.32 -23.99 -10.51
CA ARG A 615 5.75 -24.18 -10.27
C ARG A 615 6.41 -25.04 -11.35
N ALA A 616 5.79 -26.15 -11.74
CA ALA A 616 6.31 -27.04 -12.77
C ALA A 616 6.40 -26.33 -14.13
N ILE A 617 5.34 -25.59 -14.50
CA ILE A 617 5.28 -24.85 -15.77
C ILE A 617 6.41 -23.81 -15.84
N VAL A 618 6.54 -22.96 -14.82
CA VAL A 618 7.55 -21.86 -14.87
C VAL A 618 8.98 -22.38 -14.80
N ARG A 619 9.24 -23.50 -14.12
CA ARG A 619 10.58 -24.14 -14.13
C ARG A 619 10.93 -24.70 -15.50
N ALA A 620 9.96 -25.28 -16.21
CA ALA A 620 10.16 -25.74 -17.58
C ALA A 620 10.44 -24.56 -18.53
N LEU A 621 9.69 -23.46 -18.39
CA LEU A 621 9.90 -22.23 -19.16
C LEU A 621 11.30 -21.63 -18.88
N ASP A 622 11.70 -21.50 -17.62
CA ASP A 622 13.01 -20.95 -17.26
C ASP A 622 14.17 -21.81 -17.76
N SER A 623 14.01 -23.14 -17.72
CA SER A 623 15.00 -24.07 -18.28
C SER A 623 15.14 -23.91 -19.80
N ALA A 624 14.02 -23.76 -20.52
CA ALA A 624 14.03 -23.53 -21.96
C ALA A 624 14.68 -22.19 -22.32
N VAL A 625 14.39 -21.14 -21.55
CA VAL A 625 15.01 -19.82 -21.71
C VAL A 625 16.53 -19.86 -21.49
N ARG A 626 17.00 -20.62 -20.50
CA ARG A 626 18.44 -20.80 -20.27
C ARG A 626 19.12 -21.62 -21.36
N ALA A 627 18.46 -22.67 -21.85
CA ALA A 627 18.98 -23.49 -22.95
C ALA A 627 19.02 -22.76 -24.31
N GLY A 628 18.16 -21.76 -24.51
CA GLY A 628 18.06 -20.97 -25.74
C GLY A 628 18.83 -19.64 -25.72
N ALA A 629 19.59 -19.33 -24.68
CA ALA A 629 20.43 -18.12 -24.66
C ALA A 629 21.53 -18.25 -25.74
N PRO A 630 21.69 -17.26 -26.64
CA PRO A 630 22.74 -17.32 -27.63
C PRO A 630 24.09 -17.39 -26.92
N VAL A 631 24.84 -18.46 -27.18
CA VAL A 631 26.27 -18.53 -26.86
C VAL A 631 26.95 -17.52 -27.78
N SER A 632 27.28 -16.34 -27.25
CA SER A 632 28.20 -15.40 -27.89
C SER A 632 29.62 -15.93 -27.78
#